data_AF-A0AAU9U759-F1
#
_entry.id   AF-A0AAU9U759-F1
#
_cell.length_a   1.000
_cell.length_b   1.000
_cell.length_c   1.000
_cell.angle_alpha   90.00
_cell.angle_beta   90.00
_cell.angle_gamma   90.00
#
_symmetry.space_group_name_H-M   'P 1'
#
loop_
_entity.id
_entity.type
_entity.pdbx_description
1 polymer ?
#
loop_
_entity_poly.entity_id
_entity_poly.type
_entity_poly.pdbx_seq_one_letter_code
_entity_poly.pdbx_strand_id
1 'polypeptide(L)'
;MWEIPRRDRCGISIPGVQSDTKAIGGLLRFQNPWAEVDQWLLHALYHHDNDTFIVVSVPEELVPALMGHERRLAYMLGSVYLKFLGPTGKFTETPKKKGDSKGTDGPMDMTPMETGPALRRTRR
;
A
#
# COMPACT_ATOMS: atom_id res chain seq x y z
N MET A 1 1.52 -31.22 -1.55
CA MET A 1 1.49 -30.00 -0.71
C MET A 1 1.68 -28.84 -1.67
N TRP A 2 0.66 -28.01 -1.88
CA TRP A 2 0.81 -26.79 -2.67
C TRP A 2 1.40 -25.73 -1.75
N GLU A 3 2.64 -25.34 -1.99
CA GLU A 3 3.27 -24.26 -1.25
C GLU A 3 2.60 -22.95 -1.68
N ILE A 4 1.97 -22.23 -0.75
CA ILE A 4 1.36 -20.94 -1.07
C ILE A 4 2.50 -19.98 -1.38
N PRO A 5 2.56 -19.38 -2.59
CA PRO A 5 3.63 -18.46 -2.94
C PRO A 5 3.71 -17.33 -1.93
N ARG A 6 4.92 -17.02 -1.48
CA ARG A 6 5.17 -15.90 -0.57
C ARG A 6 4.80 -14.60 -1.28
N ARG A 7 4.25 -13.67 -0.53
CA ARG A 7 3.80 -12.38 -1.03
C ARG A 7 4.27 -11.25 -0.14
N ASP A 8 4.69 -10.16 -0.75
CA ASP A 8 5.02 -8.93 -0.06
C ASP A 8 3.82 -7.98 -0.08
N ARG A 9 3.47 -7.44 1.09
CA ARG A 9 2.46 -6.37 1.17
C ARG A 9 3.05 -5.07 0.67
N CYS A 10 2.28 -4.37 -0.16
CA CYS A 10 2.67 -3.15 -0.82
C CYS A 10 1.55 -2.11 -0.73
N GLY A 11 1.92 -0.85 -0.85
CA GLY A 11 1.02 0.29 -0.86
C GLY A 11 1.29 1.15 -2.09
N ILE A 12 0.23 1.69 -2.69
CA ILE A 12 0.31 2.62 -3.82
C ILE A 12 -0.60 3.81 -3.50
N SER A 13 -0.06 5.02 -3.62
CA SER A 13 -0.86 6.25 -3.57
C SER A 13 -1.25 6.63 -4.98
N ILE A 14 -2.55 6.67 -5.25
CA ILE A 14 -3.12 7.07 -6.53
C ILE A 14 -3.71 8.48 -6.35
N PRO A 15 -3.35 9.44 -7.22
CA PRO A 15 -3.93 10.77 -7.16
C PRO A 15 -5.42 10.74 -7.51
N GLY A 16 -6.21 11.49 -6.75
CA GLY A 16 -7.65 11.55 -6.88
C GLY A 16 -8.39 10.53 -6.00
N VAL A 17 -9.63 10.85 -5.68
CA VAL A 17 -10.55 9.94 -4.99
C VAL A 17 -11.12 8.96 -6.02
N GLN A 18 -10.72 7.70 -5.92
CA GLN A 18 -11.09 6.60 -6.80
C GLN A 18 -11.83 5.56 -5.96
N SER A 19 -13.05 5.21 -6.35
CA SER A 19 -13.87 4.22 -5.62
C SER A 19 -13.91 2.87 -6.33
N ASP A 20 -13.58 2.81 -7.61
CA ASP A 20 -13.67 1.58 -8.41
C ASP A 20 -12.32 0.84 -8.48
N THR A 21 -12.17 -0.15 -7.62
CA THR A 21 -10.99 -1.03 -7.57
C THR A 21 -10.79 -1.83 -8.85
N LYS A 22 -11.86 -2.17 -9.59
CA LYS A 22 -11.76 -2.89 -10.86
C LYS A 22 -11.22 -1.99 -11.95
N ALA A 23 -11.66 -0.72 -12.00
CA ALA A 23 -11.13 0.26 -12.93
C ALA A 23 -9.64 0.54 -12.66
N ILE A 24 -9.25 0.72 -11.39
CA ILE A 24 -7.84 0.89 -10.98
C ILE A 24 -7.01 -0.31 -11.44
N GLY A 25 -7.44 -1.52 -11.11
CA GLY A 25 -6.73 -2.76 -11.48
C GLY A 25 -6.63 -2.93 -13.00
N GLY A 26 -7.70 -2.63 -13.73
CA GLY A 26 -7.73 -2.68 -15.20
C GLY A 26 -6.75 -1.70 -15.84
N LEU A 27 -6.68 -0.46 -15.36
CA LEU A 27 -5.71 0.54 -15.84
C LEU A 27 -4.28 0.14 -15.51
N LEU A 28 -4.01 -0.30 -14.28
CA LEU A 28 -2.69 -0.77 -13.89
C LEU A 28 -2.24 -1.94 -14.75
N ARG A 29 -3.12 -2.92 -15.00
CA ARG A 29 -2.84 -4.06 -15.90
C ARG A 29 -2.56 -3.60 -17.33
N PHE A 30 -3.41 -2.73 -17.87
CA PHE A 30 -3.30 -2.27 -19.26
C PHE A 30 -2.03 -1.47 -19.50
N GLN A 31 -1.67 -0.55 -18.58
CA GLN A 31 -0.53 0.33 -18.74
C GLN A 31 0.80 -0.31 -18.28
N ASN A 32 0.75 -1.40 -17.52
CA ASN A 32 1.94 -2.08 -16.96
C ASN A 32 1.86 -3.61 -17.18
N PRO A 33 1.89 -4.11 -18.43
CA PRO A 33 1.77 -5.54 -18.70
C PRO A 33 2.90 -6.36 -18.06
N TRP A 34 4.08 -5.75 -17.85
CA TRP A 34 5.24 -6.34 -17.19
C TRP A 34 5.04 -6.56 -15.68
N ALA A 35 4.08 -5.88 -15.04
CA ALA A 35 3.87 -5.92 -13.60
C ALA A 35 2.94 -7.06 -13.15
N GLU A 36 2.33 -7.77 -14.09
CA GLU A 36 1.47 -8.93 -13.87
C GLU A 36 0.40 -8.68 -12.78
N VAL A 37 -0.29 -7.54 -12.89
CA VAL A 37 -1.25 -7.03 -11.88
C VAL A 37 -2.37 -8.04 -11.56
N ASP A 38 -2.70 -8.95 -12.48
CA ASP A 38 -3.67 -10.03 -12.23
C ASP A 38 -3.26 -10.97 -11.09
N GLN A 39 -1.96 -11.06 -10.80
CA GLN A 39 -1.43 -11.84 -9.70
C GLN A 39 -1.46 -11.11 -8.36
N TRP A 40 -1.91 -9.85 -8.33
CA TRP A 40 -1.90 -9.06 -7.11
C TRP A 40 -3.18 -9.31 -6.32
N LEU A 41 -3.07 -9.33 -4.99
CA LEU A 41 -4.25 -9.44 -4.11
C LEU A 41 -4.52 -8.10 -3.44
N LEU A 42 -5.71 -7.54 -3.65
CA LEU A 42 -6.16 -6.34 -2.96
C LEU A 42 -6.56 -6.67 -1.51
N HIS A 43 -6.00 -5.94 -0.55
CA HIS A 43 -6.33 -6.05 0.87
C HIS A 43 -7.23 -4.93 1.34
N ALA A 44 -6.92 -3.69 0.96
CA ALA A 44 -7.63 -2.51 1.42
C ALA A 44 -7.52 -1.36 0.43
N LEU A 45 -8.48 -0.44 0.53
CA LEU A 45 -8.50 0.84 -0.16
C LEU A 45 -8.94 1.89 0.84
N TYR A 46 -8.15 2.96 0.95
CA TYR A 46 -8.41 4.09 1.83
C TYR A 46 -8.45 5.37 1.01
N HIS A 47 -9.38 6.26 1.33
CA HIS A 47 -9.36 7.63 0.84
C HIS A 47 -8.69 8.51 1.88
N HIS A 48 -7.70 9.29 1.46
CA HIS A 48 -7.04 10.24 2.33
C HIS A 48 -6.86 11.56 1.57
N ASP A 49 -7.49 12.61 2.08
CA ASP A 49 -7.58 13.93 1.45
C ASP A 49 -8.07 13.84 0.00
N ASN A 50 -7.13 13.99 -0.95
CA ASN A 50 -7.38 13.97 -2.39
C ASN A 50 -6.78 12.73 -3.09
N ASP A 51 -6.29 11.75 -2.32
CA ASP A 51 -5.63 10.56 -2.84
C ASP A 51 -6.36 9.29 -2.42
N THR A 52 -6.18 8.24 -3.22
CA THR A 52 -6.61 6.88 -2.92
C THR A 52 -5.38 6.03 -2.63
N PHE A 53 -5.29 5.53 -1.41
CA PHE A 53 -4.23 4.62 -1.01
C PHE A 53 -4.73 3.17 -1.12
N ILE A 54 -4.12 2.39 -1.99
CA ILE A 54 -4.42 0.96 -2.14
C ILE A 54 -3.35 0.11 -1.47
N VAL A 55 -3.78 -0.92 -0.76
CA VAL A 55 -2.90 -1.93 -0.17
C VAL A 55 -3.11 -3.23 -0.90
N VAL A 56 -2.04 -3.74 -1.50
CA VAL A 56 -2.02 -4.98 -2.27
C VAL A 56 -0.95 -5.92 -1.73
N SER A 57 -0.98 -7.19 -2.11
CA SER A 57 0.18 -8.06 -1.96
C SER A 57 0.59 -8.64 -3.30
N VAL A 58 1.88 -8.53 -3.59
CA VAL A 58 2.50 -9.00 -4.83
C VAL A 58 3.26 -10.30 -4.56
N PRO A 59 3.26 -11.28 -5.48
CA PRO A 59 4.16 -12.42 -5.43
C PRO A 59 5.63 -11.98 -5.27
N GLU A 60 6.38 -12.66 -4.40
CA GLU A 60 7.78 -12.34 -4.12
C GLU A 60 8.66 -12.43 -5.40
N GLU A 61 8.32 -13.34 -6.32
CA GLU A 61 8.97 -13.50 -7.62
C GLU A 61 8.88 -12.28 -8.55
N LEU A 62 7.87 -11.41 -8.35
CA LEU A 62 7.70 -10.18 -9.13
C LEU A 62 8.47 -8.99 -8.53
N VAL A 63 8.96 -9.10 -7.30
CA VAL A 63 9.67 -8.01 -6.61
C VAL A 63 10.93 -7.57 -7.37
N PRO A 64 11.78 -8.47 -7.90
CA PRO A 64 12.92 -8.06 -8.71
C PRO A 64 12.53 -7.26 -9.95
N ALA A 65 11.44 -7.64 -10.64
CA ALA A 65 10.93 -6.90 -11.79
C ALA A 65 10.44 -5.51 -11.37
N LEU A 66 9.64 -5.43 -10.31
CA LEU A 66 9.17 -4.15 -9.74
C LEU A 66 10.34 -3.23 -9.36
N MET A 67 11.38 -3.77 -8.74
CA MET A 67 12.58 -3.01 -8.40
C MET A 67 13.39 -2.59 -9.64
N GLY A 68 13.47 -3.45 -10.67
CA GLY A 68 14.10 -3.13 -11.95
C GLY A 68 13.42 -1.97 -12.70
N HIS A 69 12.13 -1.75 -12.44
CA HIS A 69 11.35 -0.60 -12.92
C HIS A 69 11.26 0.54 -11.90
N GLU A 70 12.17 0.61 -10.93
CA GLU A 70 12.20 1.65 -9.89
C GLU A 70 10.89 1.78 -9.10
N ARG A 71 10.09 0.70 -9.05
CA ARG A 71 8.73 0.64 -8.45
C ARG A 71 7.73 1.59 -9.10
N ARG A 72 8.06 2.11 -10.28
CA ARG A 72 7.27 3.09 -11.00
C ARG A 72 6.26 2.39 -11.91
N LEU A 73 4.99 2.71 -11.71
CA LEU A 73 3.88 2.22 -12.51
C LEU A 73 3.28 3.39 -13.29
N ALA A 74 3.03 3.19 -14.58
CA ALA A 74 2.22 4.09 -15.36
C ALA A 74 0.78 4.06 -14.84
N TYR A 75 0.19 5.24 -14.62
CA TYR A 75 -1.20 5.37 -14.23
C TYR A 75 -1.80 6.64 -14.84
N MET A 76 -2.82 6.48 -15.69
CA MET A 76 -3.44 7.56 -16.47
C MET A 76 -2.40 8.37 -17.26
N LEU A 77 -2.23 9.66 -16.94
CA LEU A 77 -1.31 10.60 -17.59
C LEU A 77 0.04 10.73 -16.86
N GLY A 78 0.26 9.95 -15.80
CA GLY A 78 1.42 10.10 -14.93
C GLY A 78 2.01 8.78 -14.48
N SER A 79 2.62 8.81 -13.29
CA SER A 79 3.20 7.62 -12.67
C SER A 79 2.90 7.60 -11.19
N VAL A 80 2.62 6.40 -10.68
CA VAL A 80 2.47 6.11 -9.26
C VAL A 80 3.59 5.19 -8.83
N TYR A 81 3.89 5.19 -7.53
CA TYR A 81 5.01 4.43 -6.99
C TYR A 81 4.52 3.39 -6.00
N LEU A 82 5.04 2.18 -6.16
CA LEU A 82 4.83 1.11 -5.21
C LEU A 82 5.82 1.24 -4.05
N LYS A 83 5.29 1.09 -2.83
CA LYS A 83 6.07 1.03 -1.59
C LYS A 83 5.81 -0.31 -0.90
N PHE A 84 6.83 -0.92 -0.34
CA PHE A 84 6.74 -2.18 0.39
C PHE A 84 6.42 -1.93 1.85
N LEU A 85 5.60 -2.77 2.47
CA LEU A 85 5.36 -2.70 3.90
C LEU A 85 6.61 -3.15 4.64
N GLY A 86 7.24 -2.26 5.41
CA GLY A 86 8.41 -2.54 6.23
C GLY A 86 8.09 -3.30 7.52
N PRO A 87 9.10 -3.74 8.29
CA PRO A 87 8.91 -4.48 9.54
C PRO A 87 8.25 -3.63 10.64
N THR A 88 8.40 -2.30 10.57
CA THR A 88 7.80 -1.35 11.51
C THR A 88 6.35 -0.98 11.16
N GLY A 89 5.74 -1.65 10.17
CA GLY A 89 4.40 -1.32 9.67
C GLY A 89 4.34 -0.07 8.78
N LYS A 90 5.49 0.56 8.49
CA LYS A 90 5.58 1.73 7.59
C LYS A 90 5.90 1.30 6.17
N PHE A 91 5.34 2.00 5.18
CA PHE A 91 5.65 1.76 3.78
C PHE A 91 7.00 2.38 3.39
N THR A 92 7.91 1.54 2.89
CA THR A 92 9.29 1.86 2.51
C THR A 92 9.55 1.60 1.03
N GLU A 93 10.63 2.16 0.51
CA GLU A 93 11.03 1.97 -0.88
C GLU A 93 11.71 0.62 -1.15
N THR A 94 12.20 -0.02 -0.10
CA THR A 94 12.90 -1.31 -0.19
C THR A 94 12.03 -2.44 0.35
N PRO A 95 12.05 -3.62 -0.29
CA PRO A 95 11.39 -4.81 0.23
C PRO A 95 12.06 -5.29 1.53
N LYS A 96 11.34 -6.07 2.33
CA LYS A 96 11.91 -6.68 3.55
C LYS A 96 13.03 -7.65 3.16
N LYS A 97 14.16 -7.62 3.87
CA LYS A 97 15.19 -8.65 3.70
C LYS A 97 14.65 -9.99 4.23
N LYS A 98 14.92 -11.08 3.51
CA LYS A 98 14.61 -12.46 3.95
C LYS A 98 15.19 -12.68 5.34
N GLY A 99 14.34 -12.74 6.37
CA GLY A 99 14.74 -12.94 7.77
C GLY A 99 14.01 -12.05 8.79
N ASP A 100 13.44 -10.92 8.37
CA ASP A 100 12.78 -9.97 9.30
C ASP A 100 11.31 -10.29 9.62
N SER A 101 10.90 -11.55 9.45
CA SER A 101 9.57 -12.02 9.86
C SER A 101 9.56 -12.35 11.34
N LYS A 102 9.73 -11.36 12.22
CA LYS A 102 9.14 -11.46 13.56
C LYS A 102 7.69 -11.02 13.44
N GLY A 103 6.80 -12.01 13.42
CA GLY A 103 5.36 -11.80 13.47
C GLY A 103 5.00 -10.79 14.56
N THR A 104 4.24 -9.79 14.19
CA THR A 104 3.57 -8.89 15.14
C THR A 104 2.10 -8.94 14.80
N ASP A 105 1.45 -10.02 15.26
CA ASP A 105 0.06 -9.93 15.71
C ASP A 105 0.08 -9.06 16.98
N GLY A 106 -0.19 -7.78 16.82
CA GLY A 106 -0.36 -6.83 17.92
C GLY A 106 -1.44 -5.83 17.51
N PRO A 107 -2.40 -5.50 18.40
CA PRO A 107 -3.55 -4.67 18.03
C PRO A 107 -3.06 -3.28 17.62
N MET A 108 -3.58 -2.78 16.49
CA MET A 108 -3.35 -1.41 16.05
C MET A 108 -3.95 -0.46 17.09
N ASP A 109 -3.10 0.19 17.87
CA ASP A 109 -3.49 1.30 18.75
C ASP A 109 -3.70 2.54 17.86
N MET A 110 -4.96 2.78 17.48
CA MET A 110 -5.38 4.03 16.84
C MET A 110 -5.83 5.00 17.92
N THR A 111 -4.89 5.77 18.50
CA THR A 111 -5.23 6.95 19.28
C THR A 111 -5.17 8.19 18.37
N PRO A 112 -6.28 8.92 18.14
CA PRO A 112 -6.25 10.18 17.40
C PRO A 112 -5.66 11.29 18.28
N MET A 113 -4.79 12.09 17.68
CA MET A 113 -4.11 13.21 18.32
C MET A 113 -5.10 14.37 18.47
N GLU A 114 -5.75 14.49 19.63
CA GLU A 114 -6.62 15.64 19.93
C GLU A 114 -5.82 16.89 20.32
N THR A 115 -6.36 18.00 19.82
CA THR A 115 -5.84 19.38 19.78
C THR A 115 -5.97 20.08 21.15
N GLY A 116 -5.19 21.13 21.37
CA GLY A 116 -4.91 21.76 22.67
C GLY A 116 -6.12 22.32 23.45
N PRO A 117 -5.91 22.68 24.73
CA PRO A 117 -7.03 22.96 25.63
C PRO A 117 -7.66 24.34 25.37
N ALA A 118 -8.96 24.32 25.08
CA ALA A 118 -9.84 25.49 25.09
C ALA A 118 -10.27 25.85 26.53
N LEU A 119 -9.97 27.10 26.89
CA LEU A 119 -10.68 28.02 27.79
C LEU A 119 -11.77 27.42 28.73
N ARG A 120 -11.43 27.19 30.00
CA ARG A 120 -12.40 26.88 31.05
C ARG A 120 -13.20 28.13 31.45
N ARG A 121 -14.46 28.19 31.05
CA ARG A 121 -15.49 29.05 31.63
C ARG A 121 -15.94 28.52 33.00
N THR A 122 -16.16 29.47 33.89
CA THR A 122 -16.62 29.40 35.29
C THR A 122 -18.01 28.80 35.50
N ARG A 123 -18.18 28.11 36.64
CA ARG A 123 -19.36 27.92 37.54
C ARG A 123 -18.91 26.83 38.55
N ARG A 124 -19.04 26.91 39.87
CA ARG A 124 -19.83 27.68 40.82
C ARG A 124 -18.96 27.97 42.04
#